data_AF-A0A5Q0UF32-F1
#
_entry.id   AF-A0A5Q0UF32-F1
#
_cell.length_a   1.000
_cell.length_b   1.000
_cell.length_c   1.000
_cell.angle_alpha   90.00
_cell.angle_beta   90.00
_cell.angle_gamma   90.00
#
_symmetry.space_group_name_H-M   'P 1'
#
loop_
_entity.id
_entity.type
_entity.pdbx_description
1 polymer ?
#
loop_
_entity_poly.entity_id
_entity_poly.type
_entity_poly.pdbx_seq_one_letter_code
_entity_poly.pdbx_strand_id
1 'polypeptide(L)'
;MRLFLCRHGQTEHNCTDTIQGQSESKLTDKGLKQAEALGKRLRSEDVDFLYSSSMPRAVKTARNSWKFRQENCNINLFSWSEERGWMIEYLNKTVHLEDL
;
A
#
# COMPACT_ATOMS: atom_id res chain seq x y z
N MET A 1 -2.13 -15.74 -14.97
CA MET A 1 -2.20 -14.65 -13.98
C MET A 1 -0.79 -14.29 -13.52
N ARG A 2 -0.40 -13.02 -13.59
CA ARG A 2 0.89 -12.51 -13.07
C ARG A 2 0.61 -11.47 -11.99
N LEU A 3 1.31 -11.56 -10.87
CA LEU A 3 1.14 -10.64 -9.74
C LEU A 3 2.43 -9.86 -9.51
N PHE A 4 2.31 -8.54 -9.40
CA PHE A 4 3.42 -7.65 -9.06
C PHE A 4 3.21 -7.10 -7.66
N LEU A 5 4.13 -7.40 -6.75
CA LEU A 5 4.12 -6.88 -5.38
C LEU A 5 5.13 -5.74 -5.27
N CYS A 6 4.62 -4.53 -5.05
CA CYS A 6 5.42 -3.32 -5.00
C CYS A 6 5.32 -2.68 -3.63
N ARG A 7 6.45 -2.50 -2.95
CA ARG A 7 6.52 -1.68 -1.74
C ARG A 7 6.42 -0.20 -2.12
N HIS A 8 5.78 0.61 -1.26
CA HIS A 8 5.79 2.07 -1.42
C HIS A 8 7.23 2.62 -1.44
N GLY A 9 7.44 3.76 -2.10
CA GLY A 9 8.73 4.45 -2.10
C GLY A 9 9.16 4.90 -0.70
N GLN A 10 10.43 5.26 -0.56
CA GLN A 10 11.00 5.74 0.71
C GLN A 10 10.18 6.92 1.27
N THR A 11 9.94 6.90 2.59
CA THR A 11 9.32 7.99 3.34
C THR A 11 10.29 8.64 4.33
N GLU A 12 9.95 9.82 4.84
CA GLU A 12 10.75 10.53 5.85
C GLU A 12 11.02 9.64 7.09
N HIS A 13 10.01 8.90 7.57
CA HIS A 13 10.21 7.99 8.72
C HIS A 13 11.10 6.79 8.39
N ASN A 14 11.19 6.38 7.12
CA ASN A 14 12.16 5.37 6.72
C ASN A 14 13.60 5.91 6.74
N CYS A 15 13.79 7.22 6.64
CA CYS A 15 15.11 7.83 6.78
C CYS A 15 15.55 7.97 8.25
N THR A 16 14.59 8.07 9.17
CA THR A 16 14.83 8.22 10.61
C THR A 16 14.64 6.91 11.39
N ASP A 17 14.57 5.79 10.69
CA ASP A 17 14.29 4.44 11.24
C ASP A 17 13.13 4.41 12.25
N THR A 18 12.16 5.30 12.05
CA THR A 18 11.01 5.42 12.93
C THR A 18 9.96 4.38 12.53
N ILE A 19 9.51 3.59 13.51
CA ILE A 19 8.42 2.63 13.30
C ILE A 19 7.18 3.41 12.87
N GLN A 20 6.79 3.23 11.61
CA GLN A 20 5.80 4.09 10.97
C GLN A 20 4.36 3.62 11.17
N GLY A 21 4.11 2.33 11.41
CA GLY A 21 2.76 1.77 11.58
C GLY A 21 1.73 2.35 10.60
N GLN A 22 0.63 2.86 11.16
CA GLN A 22 -0.39 3.61 10.43
C GLN A 22 -0.12 5.13 10.39
N SER A 23 0.92 5.61 11.05
CA SER A 23 1.30 7.01 11.06
C SER A 23 1.64 7.49 9.66
N GLU A 24 1.15 8.69 9.34
CA GLU A 24 1.46 9.32 8.07
C GLU A 24 2.90 9.79 8.06
N SER A 25 3.57 9.58 6.93
CA SER A 25 4.79 10.30 6.61
C SER A 25 4.97 10.36 5.10
N LYS A 26 5.56 11.45 4.64
CA LYS A 26 5.62 11.80 3.23
C LYS A 26 6.67 10.95 2.54
N LEU A 27 6.43 10.67 1.26
CA LEU A 27 7.50 10.16 0.39
C LEU A 27 8.60 11.22 0.31
N THR A 28 9.86 10.78 0.37
CA THR A 28 11.01 11.64 0.07
C THR A 28 11.13 11.84 -1.44
N ASP A 29 11.96 12.79 -1.87
CA ASP A 29 12.30 12.94 -3.30
C ASP A 29 12.88 11.66 -3.89
N LYS A 30 13.65 10.90 -3.09
CA LYS A 30 14.13 9.58 -3.46
C LYS A 30 12.98 8.59 -3.61
N GLY A 31 12.00 8.61 -2.70
CA GLY A 31 10.79 7.80 -2.78
C GLY A 31 9.95 8.08 -4.02
N LEU A 32 9.84 9.35 -4.43
CA LEU A 32 9.17 9.73 -5.67
C LEU A 32 9.91 9.20 -6.90
N LYS A 33 11.24 9.37 -6.97
CA LYS A 33 12.05 8.81 -8.06
C LYS A 33 11.97 7.29 -8.15
N GLN A 34 11.87 6.60 -7.01
CA GLN A 34 11.65 5.15 -6.95
C GLN A 34 10.31 4.76 -7.57
N ALA A 35 9.24 5.49 -7.26
CA ALA A 35 7.92 5.26 -7.84
C ALA A 35 7.94 5.47 -9.38
N GLU A 36 8.56 6.53 -9.86
CA GLU A 36 8.70 6.78 -11.30
C GLU A 36 9.51 5.67 -12.00
N ALA A 37 10.60 5.22 -11.39
CA ALA A 37 11.43 4.14 -11.93
C ALA A 37 10.66 2.82 -12.02
N LEU A 38 9.83 2.52 -11.02
CA LEU A 38 8.93 1.37 -11.02
C LEU A 38 7.94 1.46 -12.20
N GLY A 39 7.30 2.61 -12.39
CA GLY A 39 6.41 2.85 -13.53
C GLY A 39 7.10 2.65 -14.88
N LYS A 40 8.34 3.15 -15.02
CA LYS A 40 9.15 2.92 -16.24
C LYS A 40 9.47 1.45 -16.46
N ARG A 41 9.87 0.71 -15.41
CA ARG A 41 10.26 -0.70 -15.50
C ARG A 41 9.12 -1.60 -15.93
N LEU A 42 7.91 -1.27 -15.51
CA LEU A 42 6.72 -2.08 -15.77
C LEU A 42 5.94 -1.57 -17.00
N ARG A 43 6.34 -0.48 -17.64
CA ARG A 43 5.61 0.14 -18.77
C ARG A 43 5.22 -0.81 -19.91
N SER A 44 6.02 -1.84 -20.17
CA SER A 44 5.75 -2.84 -21.22
C SER A 44 4.85 -3.98 -20.77
N GLU A 45 4.46 -4.01 -19.51
CA GLU A 45 3.59 -5.04 -18.93
C GLU A 45 2.14 -4.61 -19.10
N ASP A 46 1.29 -5.56 -19.50
CA ASP A 46 -0.16 -5.36 -19.55
C ASP A 46 -0.74 -5.62 -18.16
N VAL A 47 -1.19 -4.56 -17.49
CA VAL A 47 -1.66 -4.61 -16.09
C VAL A 47 -3.15 -4.30 -16.06
N ASP A 48 -3.96 -5.35 -15.89
CA ASP A 48 -5.42 -5.25 -15.84
C ASP A 48 -5.93 -4.55 -14.57
N PHE A 49 -5.28 -4.80 -13.43
CA PHE A 49 -5.72 -4.33 -12.12
C PHE A 49 -4.57 -3.77 -11.28
N LEU A 50 -4.81 -2.67 -10.58
CA LEU A 50 -3.89 -2.07 -9.62
C LEU A 50 -4.56 -1.87 -8.27
N TYR A 51 -4.00 -2.52 -7.26
CA TYR A 51 -4.45 -2.42 -5.87
C TYR A 51 -3.43 -1.70 -5.02
N SER A 52 -3.90 -0.91 -4.05
CA SER A 52 -3.03 -0.26 -3.07
C SER A 52 -3.75 -0.07 -1.74
N SER A 53 -2.99 -0.01 -0.66
CA SER A 53 -3.55 0.47 0.61
C SER A 53 -4.02 1.93 0.48
N SER A 54 -4.92 2.37 1.36
CA SER A 54 -5.40 3.74 1.44
C SER A 54 -4.33 4.69 2.00
N MET A 55 -3.20 4.15 2.45
CA MET A 55 -2.13 4.94 3.03
C MET A 55 -1.53 5.90 2.00
N PRO A 56 -1.38 7.20 2.32
CA PRO A 56 -0.95 8.21 1.36
C PRO A 56 0.37 7.88 0.65
N ARG A 57 1.32 7.22 1.33
CA ARG A 57 2.60 6.79 0.75
C ARG A 57 2.45 5.72 -0.33
N ALA A 58 1.54 4.76 -0.13
CA ALA A 58 1.25 3.71 -1.09
C ALA A 58 0.45 4.27 -2.27
N VAL A 59 -0.55 5.11 -1.99
CA VAL A 59 -1.32 5.81 -3.03
C VAL A 59 -0.43 6.70 -3.88
N LYS A 60 0.46 7.50 -3.27
CA LYS A 60 1.39 8.35 -4.03
C LYS A 60 2.37 7.51 -4.85
N THR A 61 2.85 6.38 -4.33
CA THR A 61 3.74 5.50 -5.10
C THR A 61 3.01 4.94 -6.33
N ALA A 62 1.80 4.42 -6.13
CA ALA A 62 0.97 3.89 -7.21
C ALA A 62 0.67 4.95 -8.29
N ARG A 63 0.21 6.15 -7.89
CA ARG A 63 -0.08 7.26 -8.83
C ARG A 63 1.13 7.75 -9.62
N ASN A 64 2.32 7.76 -9.01
CA ASN A 64 3.55 8.16 -9.71
C ASN A 64 4.11 7.02 -10.58
N SER A 65 3.68 5.78 -10.37
CA SER A 65 4.07 4.63 -11.18
C SER A 65 3.12 4.44 -12.38
N TRP A 66 1.81 4.68 -12.21
CA TRP A 66 0.76 4.31 -13.18
C TRP A 66 -0.27 5.43 -13.36
N LYS A 67 -0.59 5.78 -14.61
CA LYS A 67 -1.57 6.83 -14.96
C LYS A 67 -3.01 6.29 -15.15
N PHE A 68 -3.47 5.36 -14.32
CA PHE A 68 -4.82 4.76 -14.44
C PHE A 68 -5.59 4.75 -13.12
N ARG A 69 -6.85 4.31 -13.18
CA ARG A 69 -7.78 4.18 -12.05
C ARG A 69 -7.22 3.17 -11.04
N GLN A 70 -6.81 3.69 -9.89
CA GLN A 70 -6.32 2.90 -8.76
C GLN A 70 -7.49 2.57 -7.84
N GLU A 71 -7.69 1.29 -7.52
CA GLU A 71 -8.64 0.87 -6.50
C GLU A 71 -7.90 0.75 -5.15
N ASN A 72 -8.49 1.33 -4.11
CA ASN A 72 -7.91 1.36 -2.76
C ASN A 72 -8.53 0.26 -1.91
N CYS A 73 -7.72 -0.45 -1.13
CA CYS A 73 -8.11 -1.74 -0.61
C CYS A 73 -7.60 -2.02 0.81
N ASN A 74 -8.44 -1.93 1.87
CA ASN A 74 -8.06 -2.29 3.27
C ASN A 74 -9.24 -2.49 4.26
N ILE A 75 -9.08 -3.41 5.23
CA ILE A 75 -9.88 -3.65 6.46
C ILE A 75 -9.01 -4.30 7.52
N ASN A 76 -8.69 -3.53 8.53
CA ASN A 76 -8.18 -4.10 9.75
C ASN A 76 -9.38 -4.37 10.68
N LEU A 77 -9.54 -5.58 11.17
CA LEU A 77 -10.46 -6.01 12.22
C LEU A 77 -9.65 -6.61 13.37
N PHE A 78 -10.02 -6.26 14.58
CA PHE A 78 -9.41 -6.84 15.77
C PHE A 78 -10.57 -7.27 16.65
N SER A 79 -10.44 -8.39 17.34
CA SER A 79 -11.37 -8.83 18.39
C SER A 79 -10.69 -8.75 19.75
N TRP A 80 -11.45 -8.97 20.81
CA TRP A 80 -10.94 -9.04 22.17
C TRP A 80 -11.47 -10.30 22.84
N SER A 81 -10.65 -10.95 23.66
CA SER A 81 -11.09 -12.06 24.52
C SER A 81 -10.59 -11.89 25.95
N GLU A 82 -11.39 -12.30 26.95
CA GLU A 82 -11.03 -12.17 28.38
C GLU A 82 -9.78 -12.97 28.77
N GLU A 83 -9.55 -14.12 28.13
CA GLU A 83 -8.34 -14.92 28.38
C GLU A 83 -7.07 -14.31 27.78
N ARG A 84 -7.16 -13.64 26.62
CA ARG A 84 -5.98 -13.37 25.76
C ARG A 84 -5.78 -11.92 25.37
N GLY A 85 -6.73 -11.05 25.68
CA GLY A 85 -6.68 -9.63 25.34
C GLY A 85 -6.99 -9.33 23.88
N TRP A 86 -6.33 -8.30 23.31
CA TRP A 86 -6.57 -7.85 21.94
C TRP A 86 -6.08 -8.92 20.98
N MET A 87 -6.94 -9.30 20.07
CA MET A 87 -6.78 -10.31 19.05
C MET A 87 -6.93 -9.63 17.69
N ILE A 88 -6.17 -10.04 16.70
CA ILE A 88 -6.27 -9.50 15.33
C ILE A 88 -7.15 -10.45 14.52
N GLU A 89 -8.25 -9.96 13.96
CA GLU A 89 -9.21 -10.72 13.15
C GLU A 89 -9.00 -10.50 11.64
N TYR A 90 -8.82 -9.24 11.24
CA TYR A 90 -8.39 -8.80 9.92
C TYR A 90 -7.31 -7.72 10.11
N LEU A 91 -6.35 -7.60 9.22
CA LEU A 91 -5.40 -6.48 9.26
C LEU A 91 -5.12 -6.09 7.82
N ASN A 92 -5.90 -5.14 7.29
CA ASN A 92 -5.90 -4.61 5.92
C ASN A 92 -6.64 -5.46 4.86
N LYS A 93 -7.73 -6.16 5.21
CA LYS A 93 -8.71 -6.90 4.38
C LYS A 93 -9.54 -6.08 3.38
N THR A 94 -9.63 -6.51 2.14
CA THR A 94 -10.27 -5.71 1.08
C THR A 94 -11.70 -6.18 0.81
N VAL A 95 -12.71 -5.73 1.57
CA VAL A 95 -14.08 -6.33 1.45
C VAL A 95 -14.82 -6.00 0.16
N HIS A 96 -14.39 -5.00 -0.60
CA HIS A 96 -14.99 -4.64 -1.90
C HIS A 96 -14.59 -5.60 -3.04
N LEU A 97 -13.94 -6.73 -2.71
CA LEU A 97 -13.72 -7.88 -3.59
C LEU A 97 -14.63 -9.09 -3.24
N GLU A 98 -15.51 -8.95 -2.25
CA GLU A 98 -16.53 -9.94 -1.93
C GLU A 98 -17.86 -9.42 -2.50
N ASP A 99 -18.45 -10.14 -3.45
CA ASP A 99 -19.87 -10.00 -3.77
C ASP A 99 -20.66 -10.39 -2.50
N LEU A 100 -21.61 -9.55 -2.07
CA LEU A 100 -22.65 -9.96 -1.11
C LEU A 100 -23.79 -10.66 -1.85
#